data_AF-A0A0E3VKZ0-F1
#
_entry.id   AF-A0A0E3VKZ0-F1
#
_cell.length_a   1.000
_cell.length_b   1.000
_cell.length_c   1.000
_cell.angle_alpha   90.00
_cell.angle_beta   90.00
_cell.angle_gamma   90.00
#
_symmetry.space_group_name_H-M   'P 1'
#
loop_
_entity.id
_entity.type
_entity.pdbx_description
1 polymer ?
#
loop_
_entity_poly.entity_id
_entity_poly.type
_entity_poly.pdbx_seq_one_letter_code
_entity_poly.pdbx_strand_id
1 'polypeptide(L)' 'YDTLLNTDLAREEGQLARFLGLVAEHKHKIGFTGTLLIEPKPHEPTKHQYDFDCATVHGFLARHGLDGEYRLNIEAN' A
#
# COMPACT_ATOMS: atom_id res chain seq x y z
N TYR A 1 -4.80 -7.95 8.58
CA TYR A 1 -5.84 -8.90 9.00
C TYR A 1 -5.63 -9.35 10.45
N ASP A 2 -6.68 -9.86 11.11
CA ASP A 2 -6.59 -10.40 12.48
C ASP A 2 -6.43 -11.92 12.50
N THR A 3 -7.08 -12.64 11.59
CA THR A 3 -6.88 -14.09 11.43
C THR A 3 -6.87 -14.46 9.96
N LEU A 4 -5.94 -15.33 9.58
CA LEU A 4 -5.87 -15.81 8.20
C LEU A 4 -7.06 -16.71 7.83
N LEU A 5 -7.71 -17.33 8.82
CA LEU A 5 -8.81 -18.29 8.60
C LEU A 5 -10.03 -17.71 7.89
N ASN A 6 -10.19 -16.39 7.92
CA ASN A 6 -11.29 -15.68 7.26
C ASN A 6 -10.80 -14.60 6.29
N THR A 7 -9.52 -14.62 5.92
CA THR A 7 -8.90 -13.59 5.08
C THR A 7 -8.51 -14.16 3.73
N ASP A 8 -9.00 -13.54 2.66
CA ASP A 8 -8.53 -13.80 1.30
C ASP A 8 -7.47 -12.76 0.94
N LEU A 9 -6.19 -13.13 1.19
CA LEU A 9 -5.05 -12.22 1.01
C LEU A 9 -4.94 -11.69 -0.41
N ALA A 10 -5.10 -12.57 -1.41
CA ALA A 10 -4.95 -12.20 -2.82
C ALA A 10 -6.06 -11.22 -3.22
N ARG A 11 -7.29 -11.45 -2.76
CA ARG A 11 -8.40 -10.52 -3.02
C ARG A 11 -8.17 -9.17 -2.36
N GLU A 12 -7.83 -9.14 -1.08
CA GLU A 12 -7.61 -7.88 -0.34
C GLU A 12 -6.43 -7.09 -0.90
N GLU A 13 -5.30 -7.74 -1.20
CA GLU A 13 -4.15 -7.12 -1.88
C GLU A 13 -4.57 -6.51 -3.23
N GLY A 14 -5.33 -7.26 -4.05
CA GLY A 14 -5.82 -6.78 -5.34
C GLY A 14 -6.78 -5.58 -5.22
N GLN A 15 -7.62 -5.55 -4.18
CA GLN A 15 -8.48 -4.39 -3.92
C GLN A 15 -7.66 -3.17 -3.49
N LEU A 16 -6.63 -3.36 -2.66
CA LEU A 16 -5.74 -2.28 -2.23
C LEU A 16 -4.98 -1.69 -3.43
N ALA A 17 -4.43 -2.53 -4.30
CA ALA A 17 -3.75 -2.09 -5.52
C ALA A 17 -4.69 -1.28 -6.43
N ARG A 18 -5.93 -1.77 -6.64
CA ARG A 18 -6.93 -1.04 -7.43
C ARG A 18 -7.25 0.32 -6.81
N PHE A 19 -7.42 0.38 -5.49
CA PHE A 19 -7.71 1.63 -4.78
C PHE A 19 -6.56 2.64 -4.93
N LEU A 20 -5.31 2.22 -4.72
CA LEU A 20 -4.15 3.08 -4.88
C LEU A 20 -3.97 3.55 -6.33
N GLY A 21 -4.25 2.70 -7.32
CA GLY A 21 -4.29 3.12 -8.72
C GLY A 21 -5.30 4.26 -8.98
N LEU A 22 -6.50 4.17 -8.40
CA LEU A 22 -7.52 5.23 -8.51
C LEU A 22 -7.08 6.54 -7.82
N VAL A 23 -6.34 6.45 -6.70
CA VAL A 23 -5.78 7.62 -6.02
C VAL A 23 -4.73 8.31 -6.89
N ALA A 24 -3.82 7.55 -7.50
CA ALA A 24 -2.81 8.08 -8.42
C ALA A 24 -3.45 8.73 -9.66
N GLU A 25 -4.43 8.08 -10.29
CA GLU A 25 -5.19 8.65 -11.41
C GLU A 25 -5.86 9.98 -11.01
N HIS A 26 -6.51 10.00 -9.84
CA HIS A 26 -7.19 11.19 -9.37
C HIS A 26 -6.22 12.35 -9.08
N LYS A 27 -5.06 12.05 -8.48
CA LYS A 27 -3.98 13.02 -8.27
C LYS A 27 -3.61 13.72 -9.58
N HIS A 28 -3.40 12.96 -10.65
CA HIS A 28 -3.06 13.51 -11.97
C HIS A 28 -4.21 14.35 -12.54
N LYS A 29 -5.44 13.84 -12.43
CA LYS A 29 -6.65 14.52 -12.92
C LYS A 29 -6.86 15.92 -12.31
N ILE A 30 -6.58 16.08 -11.02
CA ILE A 30 -6.75 17.36 -10.33
C ILE A 30 -5.49 18.25 -10.35
N GLY A 31 -4.40 17.77 -10.96
CA GLY A 31 -3.12 18.48 -11.01
C GLY A 31 -2.41 18.57 -9.65
N PHE A 32 -2.64 17.61 -8.74
CA PHE A 32 -1.92 17.58 -7.47
C PHE A 32 -0.46 17.15 -7.70
N THR A 33 0.48 18.02 -7.35
CA THR A 33 1.92 17.81 -7.58
C THR A 33 2.66 17.20 -6.39
N GLY A 34 1.97 17.00 -5.27
CA GLY A 34 2.57 16.42 -4.07
C GLY A 34 2.92 14.94 -4.22
N THR A 35 3.79 14.46 -3.33
CA THR A 35 4.20 13.05 -3.29
C THR A 35 3.15 12.22 -2.59
N LEU A 36 2.80 11.06 -3.15
CA LEU A 36 1.99 10.07 -2.47
C LEU A 36 2.91 9.16 -1.66
N LEU A 37 2.55 8.91 -0.40
CA LEU A 37 3.35 8.13 0.52
C LEU A 37 2.56 6.92 1.03
N ILE A 38 3.23 5.78 1.15
CA ILE A 38 2.78 4.65 1.96
C ILE A 38 3.70 4.55 3.16
N GLU A 39 3.13 4.41 4.34
CA GLU A 39 3.87 4.25 5.59
C GLU A 39 3.89 2.77 5.97
N PRO A 40 5.06 2.09 5.92
CA PRO A 40 5.11 0.72 6.36
C PRO A 40 4.90 0.60 7.87
N LYS A 41 4.09 -0.37 8.29
CA LYS A 41 3.89 -0.75 9.67
C LYS A 41 3.66 -2.27 9.75
N PRO A 42 4.35 -3.01 10.64
CA PRO A 42 4.26 -4.47 10.64
C PRO A 42 2.93 -5.01 11.20
N HIS A 43 2.38 -4.33 12.20
CA HIS A 43 1.17 -4.72 12.93
C HIS A 43 0.67 -3.55 13.79
N GLU A 44 -0.49 -3.74 14.45
CA GLU A 44 -1.18 -2.81 15.36
C GLU A 44 -2.09 -1.75 14.67
N PRO A 45 -3.43 -1.89 14.74
CA PRO A 45 -4.19 -2.79 15.62
C PRO A 45 -4.32 -4.21 15.08
N THR A 46 -4.04 -4.44 13.79
CA THR A 46 -4.22 -5.78 13.20
C THR A 46 -3.05 -6.71 13.53
N LYS A 47 -3.29 -8.03 13.52
CA LYS A 47 -2.24 -9.05 13.72
C LYS A 47 -1.12 -8.95 12.67
N HIS A 48 -1.47 -8.66 11.42
CA HIS A 48 -0.53 -8.46 10.30
C HIS A 48 -1.07 -7.38 9.37
N GLN A 49 -0.31 -6.31 9.19
CA GLN A 49 -0.58 -5.29 8.17
C GLN A 49 0.16 -5.64 6.88
N TYR A 50 -0.48 -5.40 5.72
CA TYR A 50 0.04 -5.80 4.41
C TYR A 50 1.29 -5.01 4.01
N ASP A 51 1.32 -3.75 4.41
CA ASP A 51 2.41 -2.80 4.30
C ASP A 51 3.45 -3.02 5.41
N PHE A 52 3.93 -4.25 5.55
CA PHE A 52 4.68 -4.69 6.73
C PHE A 52 6.02 -3.95 6.96
N ASP A 53 6.81 -3.80 5.90
CA ASP A 53 8.09 -3.10 5.91
C ASP A 53 8.38 -2.48 4.53
N CYS A 54 9.52 -1.77 4.42
CA CYS A 54 9.92 -1.12 3.17
C CYS A 54 10.02 -2.09 1.98
N ALA A 55 10.56 -3.30 2.20
CA ALA A 55 10.77 -4.27 1.14
C ALA A 55 9.44 -4.86 0.63
N THR A 56 8.53 -5.14 1.56
CA THR A 56 7.19 -5.67 1.29
C THR A 56 6.36 -4.64 0.52
N VAL A 57 6.35 -3.38 0.97
CA VAL A 57 5.66 -2.29 0.25
C VAL A 57 6.26 -2.09 -1.14
N HIS A 58 7.59 -2.06 -1.28
CA HIS A 58 8.22 -1.91 -2.59
C HIS A 58 7.86 -3.07 -3.54
N GLY A 59 7.89 -4.31 -3.04
CA GLY A 59 7.50 -5.49 -3.82
C GLY A 59 6.04 -5.46 -4.26
N PHE A 60 5.14 -5.00 -3.38
CA PHE A 60 3.73 -4.76 -3.73
C PHE A 60 3.60 -3.69 -4.82
N LEU A 61 4.24 -2.53 -4.66
CA LEU A 61 4.17 -1.45 -5.63
C LEU A 61 4.70 -1.88 -7.01
N ALA A 62 5.84 -2.56 -7.06
CA ALA A 62 6.42 -3.06 -8.31
C ALA A 62 5.52 -4.10 -8.99
N ARG A 63 4.91 -5.02 -8.22
CA ARG A 63 3.99 -6.05 -8.76
C ARG A 63 2.77 -5.44 -9.43
N HIS A 64 2.31 -4.28 -8.94
CA HIS A 64 1.09 -3.62 -9.42
C HIS A 64 1.37 -2.38 -10.29
N GLY A 65 2.63 -2.11 -10.65
CA GLY A 65 3.01 -0.97 -11.50
C GLY A 65 2.80 0.41 -10.86
N LEU A 66 2.92 0.49 -9.53
CA LEU A 66 2.69 1.70 -8.72
C LEU A 66 3.98 2.31 -8.14
N ASP A 67 5.13 1.70 -8.40
CA ASP A 67 6.45 2.13 -7.89
C ASP A 67 6.91 3.49 -8.43
N GLY A 68 6.38 3.91 -9.58
CA GLY A 68 6.54 5.27 -10.10
C GLY A 68 5.74 6.34 -9.34
N GLU A 69 4.61 5.96 -8.74
CA GLU A 69 3.60 6.90 -8.19
C GLU A 69 3.79 7.20 -6.70
N TYR A 70 4.29 6.21 -5.95
CA TYR A 70 4.41 6.27 -4.50
C TYR A 70 5.86 6.32 -4.03
N ARG A 71 6.08 6.88 -2.84
CA ARG A 71 7.32 6.77 -2.05
C ARG A 71 6.99 6.26 -0.65
N LEU A 72 8.00 5.98 0.16
CA LEU A 72 7.81 5.47 1.52
C LEU A 72 7.89 6.61 2.55
N ASN A 73 6.95 6.65 3.48
CA ASN A 73 7.08 7.38 4.73
C ASN A 73 7.61 6.41 5.80
N ILE A 74 8.85 6.57 6.25
CA ILE A 74 9.48 5.58 7.14
C ILE A 74 9.38 6.05 8.58
N GLU A 75 8.65 5.30 9.41
CA GLU A 75 8.63 5.45 10.86
C GLU A 75 9.72 4.57 11.51
N ALA A 76 10.30 5.05 12.61
CA ALA A 76 11.41 4.38 13.29
C ALA A 76 11.01 3.41 14.41
N ASN A 77 9.76 3.51 14.90
CA ASN A 77 9.24 2.74 16.03
C ASN A 77 9.04 1.26 15.70
#